data_AF-A0A662GQN6-F1
#
_entry.id   AF-A0A662GQN6-F1
#
_cell.length_a   1.000
_cell.length_b   1.000
_cell.length_c   1.000
_cell.angle_alpha   90.00
_cell.angle_beta   90.00
_cell.angle_gamma   90.00
#
_symmetry.space_group_name_H-M   'P 1'
#
loop_
_entity.id
_entity.type
_entity.pdbx_description
1 polymer ?
#
loop_
_entity_poly.entity_id
_entity_poly.type
_entity_poly.pdbx_seq_one_letter_code
_entity_poly.pdbx_strand_id
1 'polypeptide(L)'
;GLLRTLAEPLPVSSEGVRERKPFYVMKALVQEALVMQLLTHSSPNQLWVFPGIPPSELDPSKPGTVAHEVANMPPWGARWVSNGADADIKIAVPRMGRGFEMHVENITDEFILGLQTPLPKLIIKRGFTEASAKAAVELVERKVRALQRFIKRVVERQVFAPLVEQAGFDPREARVRLHWGIPERPELRIGDVLRAFELGVISREEARAMLAEAGWKLSPSGGGGDGR
;
A
#
# COMPACT_ATOMS: atom_id res chain seq x y z
N GLY A 1 -10.58 4.10 18.98
CA GLY A 1 -10.83 4.10 17.53
C GLY A 1 -9.83 3.20 16.84
N LEU A 2 -10.13 2.69 15.64
CA LEU A 2 -9.31 1.70 14.92
C LEU A 2 -7.82 2.08 14.78
N LEU A 3 -7.51 3.38 14.61
CA LEU A 3 -6.13 3.87 14.55
C LEU A 3 -5.38 3.78 15.90
N ARG A 4 -6.08 3.97 17.03
CA ARG A 4 -5.47 3.77 18.36
C ARG A 4 -5.13 2.30 18.57
N THR A 5 -6.02 1.40 18.18
CA THR A 5 -5.75 -0.04 18.26
C THR A 5 -4.49 -0.42 17.47
N LEU A 6 -4.29 0.21 16.30
CA LEU A 6 -3.10 0.03 15.48
C LEU A 6 -1.81 0.47 16.18
N ALA A 7 -1.79 1.66 16.79
CA ALA A 7 -0.58 2.34 17.24
C ALA A 7 -0.33 2.29 18.76
N GLU A 8 -1.36 2.08 19.57
CA GLU A 8 -1.31 2.17 21.03
C GLU A 8 -1.49 0.78 21.68
N PRO A 9 -0.78 0.54 22.81
CA PRO A 9 -1.04 -0.62 23.64
C PRO A 9 -2.41 -0.51 24.33
N LEU A 10 -2.99 -1.65 24.67
CA LEU A 10 -4.20 -1.73 25.49
C LEU A 10 -3.86 -2.41 26.82
N PRO A 11 -3.99 -1.73 27.97
CA PRO A 11 -3.83 -2.36 29.27
C PRO A 11 -4.82 -3.52 29.41
N VAL A 12 -4.31 -4.69 29.81
CA VAL A 12 -5.15 -5.86 30.09
C VAL A 12 -4.83 -6.32 31.50
N SER A 13 -5.86 -6.59 32.29
CA SER A 13 -5.72 -7.14 33.64
C SER A 13 -5.84 -8.65 33.59
N SER A 14 -5.01 -9.30 32.77
CA SER A 14 -4.95 -10.75 32.66
C SER A 14 -3.68 -11.28 33.31
N GLU A 15 -3.76 -12.47 33.90
CA GLU A 15 -2.60 -13.11 34.52
C GLU A 15 -1.46 -13.29 33.50
N GLY A 16 -0.26 -12.77 33.83
CA GLY A 16 0.91 -12.84 32.96
C GLY A 16 0.94 -11.87 31.75
N VAL A 17 -0.15 -11.16 31.45
CA VAL A 17 -0.21 -10.21 30.32
C VAL A 17 -0.69 -8.84 30.80
N ARG A 18 0.28 -7.92 30.97
CA ARG A 18 0.02 -6.54 31.43
C ARG A 18 -0.63 -5.66 30.36
N GLU A 19 -0.28 -5.88 29.10
CA GLU A 19 -0.78 -5.09 27.98
C GLU A 19 -0.81 -5.91 26.68
N ARG A 20 -1.77 -5.60 25.83
CA ARG A 20 -1.84 -6.03 24.44
C ARG A 20 -1.07 -5.02 23.60
N LYS A 21 -0.04 -5.47 22.89
CA LYS A 21 0.84 -4.61 22.06
C LYS A 21 0.09 -3.95 20.88
N PRO A 22 0.58 -2.83 20.33
CA PRO A 22 0.05 -2.28 19.09
C PRO A 22 0.00 -3.33 17.96
N PHE A 23 -1.02 -3.29 17.09
CA PHE A 23 -1.19 -4.30 16.03
C PHE A 23 -0.04 -4.34 15.02
N TYR A 24 0.63 -3.22 14.75
CA TYR A 24 1.80 -3.24 13.87
C TYR A 24 2.95 -4.07 14.47
N VAL A 25 3.14 -4.00 15.80
CA VAL A 25 4.15 -4.79 16.53
C VAL A 25 3.76 -6.26 16.52
N MET A 26 2.50 -6.57 16.84
CA MET A 26 2.02 -7.96 16.84
C MET A 26 2.18 -8.60 15.46
N LYS A 27 1.85 -7.87 14.38
CA LYS A 27 2.05 -8.34 13.00
C LYS A 27 3.53 -8.63 12.72
N ALA A 28 4.44 -7.72 13.08
CA ALA A 28 5.87 -7.91 12.86
C ALA A 28 6.40 -9.15 13.62
N LEU A 29 6.02 -9.31 14.89
CA LEU A 29 6.41 -10.45 15.71
C LEU A 29 5.90 -11.79 15.15
N VAL A 30 4.66 -11.82 14.66
CA VAL A 30 4.10 -13.02 14.01
C VAL A 30 4.86 -13.36 12.74
N GLN A 31 5.18 -12.37 11.91
CA GLN A 31 5.95 -12.59 10.67
C GLN A 31 7.36 -13.11 10.97
N GLU A 32 8.04 -12.53 11.95
CA GLU A 32 9.36 -13.00 12.41
C GLU A 32 9.28 -14.42 12.98
N ALA A 33 8.30 -14.70 13.85
CA ALA A 33 8.12 -16.03 14.42
C ALA A 33 7.85 -17.10 13.36
N LEU A 34 7.05 -16.79 12.33
CA LEU A 34 6.79 -17.67 11.20
C LEU A 34 8.09 -17.97 10.42
N VAL A 35 8.92 -16.96 10.16
CA VAL A 35 10.23 -17.15 9.50
C VAL A 35 11.15 -18.00 10.37
N MET A 36 11.23 -17.71 11.66
CA MET A 36 12.06 -18.49 12.58
C MET A 36 11.60 -19.94 12.68
N GLN A 37 10.29 -20.18 12.73
CA GLN A 37 9.72 -21.53 12.75
C GLN A 37 10.04 -22.27 11.45
N LEU A 38 9.92 -21.60 10.29
CA LEU A 38 10.32 -22.16 9.02
C LEU A 38 11.79 -22.57 9.07
N LEU A 39 12.71 -21.65 9.39
CA LEU A 39 14.15 -21.94 9.44
C LEU A 39 14.49 -23.10 10.40
N THR A 40 13.82 -23.14 11.56
CA THR A 40 14.06 -24.14 12.60
C THR A 40 13.52 -25.53 12.23
N HIS A 41 12.38 -25.62 11.54
CA HIS A 41 11.66 -26.89 11.34
C HIS A 41 11.58 -27.36 9.88
N SER A 42 11.76 -26.50 8.89
CA SER A 42 11.73 -26.88 7.47
C SER A 42 13.07 -27.42 6.98
N SER A 43 14.13 -27.20 7.73
CA SER A 43 15.44 -27.78 7.45
C SER A 43 15.53 -29.14 8.14
N PRO A 44 16.07 -30.19 7.50
CA PRO A 44 16.28 -31.46 8.17
C PRO A 44 17.23 -31.24 9.34
N ASN A 45 16.79 -31.60 10.54
CA ASN A 45 17.64 -31.71 11.72
C ASN A 45 18.61 -32.87 11.49
N GLN A 46 19.92 -32.61 11.52
CA GLN A 46 20.94 -33.60 11.19
C GLN A 46 21.71 -34.04 12.43
N LEU A 47 21.75 -35.36 12.67
CA LEU A 47 22.67 -35.97 13.62
C LEU A 47 23.89 -36.49 12.86
N TRP A 48 25.07 -36.01 13.20
CA TRP A 48 26.33 -36.51 12.66
C TRP A 48 26.99 -37.39 13.70
N VAL A 49 27.00 -38.70 13.43
CA VAL A 49 27.68 -39.69 14.27
C VAL A 49 29.02 -39.99 13.63
N PHE A 50 30.10 -39.77 14.39
CA PHE A 50 31.47 -40.04 13.92
C PHE A 50 32.11 -41.16 14.75
N PRO A 51 32.04 -42.42 14.27
CA PRO A 51 32.64 -43.55 14.97
C PRO A 51 34.16 -43.38 15.09
N GLY A 52 34.70 -43.52 16.31
CA GLY A 52 36.15 -43.52 16.54
C GLY A 52 36.82 -42.15 16.60
N ILE A 53 36.06 -41.04 16.51
CA ILE A 53 36.59 -39.70 16.73
C ILE A 53 36.70 -39.42 18.25
N PRO A 54 37.83 -38.87 18.75
CA PRO A 54 37.98 -38.57 20.16
C PRO A 54 37.01 -37.46 20.62
N PRO A 55 36.54 -37.47 21.89
CA PRO A 55 35.60 -36.47 22.41
C PRO A 55 36.07 -35.02 22.28
N SER A 56 37.38 -34.80 22.19
CA SER A 56 37.98 -33.46 21.99
C SER A 56 37.58 -32.81 20.66
N GLU A 57 37.30 -33.61 19.63
CA GLU A 57 36.90 -33.16 18.29
C GLU A 57 35.40 -32.88 18.18
N LEU A 58 34.63 -33.19 19.23
CA LEU A 58 33.18 -33.04 19.29
C LEU A 58 32.76 -31.76 20.04
N ASP A 59 33.72 -30.90 20.38
CA ASP A 59 33.50 -29.65 21.09
C ASP A 59 33.15 -28.51 20.11
N PRO A 60 31.88 -28.05 20.04
CA PRO A 60 31.46 -27.05 19.07
C PRO A 60 32.01 -25.64 19.39
N SER A 61 32.53 -25.43 20.61
CA SER A 61 33.03 -24.13 21.05
C SER A 61 34.49 -23.86 20.66
N LYS A 62 35.24 -24.89 20.25
CA LYS A 62 36.67 -24.79 19.94
C LYS A 62 36.93 -24.74 18.43
N PRO A 63 37.53 -23.65 17.91
CA PRO A 63 37.94 -23.58 16.51
C PRO A 63 38.89 -24.72 16.12
N GLY A 64 38.66 -25.30 14.94
CA GLY A 64 39.46 -26.41 14.41
C GLY A 64 38.98 -27.81 14.77
N THR A 65 37.95 -27.95 15.62
CA THR A 65 37.31 -29.25 15.85
C THR A 65 36.29 -29.57 14.76
N VAL A 66 36.06 -30.86 14.50
CA VAL A 66 35.01 -31.33 13.57
C VAL A 66 33.64 -30.74 13.93
N ALA A 67 33.30 -30.69 15.22
CA ALA A 67 32.03 -30.13 15.67
C ALA A 67 31.89 -28.62 15.42
N HIS A 68 32.98 -27.85 15.56
CA HIS A 68 32.95 -26.41 15.30
C HIS A 68 32.74 -26.09 13.82
N GLU A 69 33.41 -26.83 12.93
CA GLU A 69 33.25 -26.65 11.47
C GLU A 69 31.82 -27.02 11.02
N VAL A 70 31.28 -28.12 11.54
CA VAL A 70 29.90 -28.56 11.24
C VAL A 70 28.87 -27.55 11.77
N ALA A 71 29.11 -26.95 12.93
CA ALA A 71 28.23 -25.96 13.54
C ALA A 71 28.26 -24.57 12.84
N ASN A 72 29.38 -24.19 12.24
CA ASN A 72 29.55 -22.87 11.61
C ASN A 72 29.36 -22.86 10.08
N MET A 73 29.16 -24.03 9.44
CA MET A 73 28.78 -24.11 8.03
C MET A 73 27.38 -23.47 7.80
N PRO A 74 27.09 -22.84 6.63
CA PRO A 74 25.88 -22.05 6.38
C PRO A 74 24.53 -22.71 6.79
N PRO A 75 23.50 -21.89 7.09
CA PRO A 75 22.76 -21.99 8.36
C PRO A 75 21.40 -22.71 8.31
N TRP A 76 21.09 -23.48 7.27
CA TRP A 76 19.84 -24.26 7.26
C TRP A 76 20.02 -25.61 7.99
N GLY A 77 19.23 -25.80 9.06
CA GLY A 77 19.14 -27.04 9.86
C GLY A 77 19.89 -26.97 11.19
N ALA A 78 19.26 -27.41 12.28
CA ALA A 78 19.98 -27.63 13.54
C ALA A 78 20.83 -28.91 13.42
N ARG A 79 22.06 -28.84 13.94
CA ARG A 79 23.08 -29.89 13.79
C ARG A 79 23.62 -30.28 15.16
N TRP A 80 23.71 -31.58 15.38
CA TRP A 80 24.26 -32.15 16.61
C TRP A 80 25.33 -33.16 16.24
N VAL A 81 26.40 -33.17 17.03
CA VAL A 81 27.51 -34.10 16.86
C VAL A 81 27.58 -35.00 18.08
N SER A 82 27.65 -36.32 17.87
CA SER A 82 27.71 -37.31 18.95
C SER A 82 28.65 -38.46 18.60
N ASN A 83 29.27 -39.04 19.63
CA ASN A 83 30.04 -40.29 19.55
C ASN A 83 29.26 -41.51 20.06
N GLY A 84 28.03 -41.31 20.55
CA GLY A 84 27.18 -42.41 21.01
C GLY A 84 26.63 -43.20 19.84
N ALA A 85 26.83 -44.53 19.84
CA ALA A 85 26.28 -45.42 18.82
C ALA A 85 24.74 -45.45 18.81
N ASP A 86 24.11 -45.17 19.96
CA ASP A 86 22.65 -45.13 20.15
C ASP A 86 22.07 -43.71 20.15
N ALA A 87 22.79 -42.75 19.56
CA ALA A 87 22.32 -41.37 19.52
C ALA A 87 21.09 -41.25 18.61
N ASP A 88 19.98 -40.75 19.17
CA ASP A 88 18.70 -40.54 18.48
C ASP A 88 18.26 -39.08 18.63
N ILE A 89 17.76 -38.48 17.54
CA ILE A 89 17.16 -37.13 17.59
C ILE A 89 15.64 -37.29 17.62
N LYS A 90 15.06 -36.99 18.78
CA LYS A 90 13.61 -36.84 18.92
C LYS A 90 13.21 -35.41 18.62
N ILE A 91 12.76 -35.18 17.38
CA ILE A 91 12.22 -33.88 16.98
C ILE A 91 10.81 -33.74 17.57
N ALA A 92 10.67 -32.88 18.57
CA ALA A 92 9.35 -32.40 18.97
C ALA A 92 8.86 -31.43 17.88
N VAL A 93 8.04 -31.92 16.94
CA VAL A 93 7.36 -31.04 15.99
C VAL A 93 6.23 -30.34 16.73
N PRO A 94 6.28 -29.00 16.94
CA PRO A 94 5.17 -28.30 17.55
C PRO A 94 3.93 -28.49 16.67
N ARG A 95 2.88 -29.09 17.24
CA ARG A 95 1.59 -29.15 16.55
C ARG A 95 0.98 -27.76 16.59
N MET A 96 0.91 -27.09 15.44
CA MET A 96 0.10 -25.90 15.31
C MET A 96 -1.35 -26.26 15.60
N GLY A 97 -1.98 -25.55 16.53
CA GLY A 97 -3.39 -25.73 16.82
C GLY A 97 -4.22 -25.40 15.57
N ARG A 98 -5.33 -26.12 15.35
CA ARG A 98 -6.27 -25.78 14.27
C ARG A 98 -6.71 -24.32 14.45
N GLY A 99 -6.61 -23.52 13.38
CA GLY A 99 -7.05 -22.12 13.39
C GLY A 99 -5.97 -21.10 13.75
N PHE A 100 -4.71 -21.52 13.92
CA PHE A 100 -3.60 -20.57 14.02
C PHE A 100 -3.53 -19.64 12.79
N GLU A 101 -3.78 -20.19 11.61
CA GLU A 101 -3.84 -19.43 10.35
C GLU A 101 -4.92 -18.34 10.43
N MET A 102 -6.09 -18.65 11.01
CA MET A 102 -7.17 -17.68 11.20
C MET A 102 -6.75 -16.53 12.12
N HIS A 103 -5.95 -16.81 13.15
CA HIS A 103 -5.43 -15.77 14.04
C HIS A 103 -4.41 -14.88 13.32
N VAL A 104 -3.51 -15.45 12.52
CA VAL A 104 -2.54 -14.70 11.69
C VAL A 104 -3.27 -13.81 10.68
N GLU A 105 -4.29 -14.36 10.02
CA GLU A 105 -5.15 -13.61 9.10
C GLU A 105 -5.87 -12.48 9.83
N ASN A 106 -6.43 -12.73 11.02
CA ASN A 106 -7.17 -11.73 11.76
C ASN A 106 -6.30 -10.53 12.19
N ILE A 107 -5.05 -10.79 12.63
CA ILE A 107 -4.08 -9.72 12.93
C ILE A 107 -3.79 -8.87 11.69
N THR A 108 -3.61 -9.51 10.53
CA THR A 108 -3.39 -8.81 9.26
C THR A 108 -4.61 -7.99 8.85
N ASP A 109 -5.80 -8.55 9.05
CA ASP A 109 -7.07 -7.94 8.72
C ASP A 109 -7.38 -6.71 9.58
N GLU A 110 -7.11 -6.79 10.87
CA GLU A 110 -7.24 -5.68 11.82
C GLU A 110 -6.19 -4.60 11.56
N PHE A 111 -4.96 -4.99 11.18
CA PHE A 111 -3.93 -4.05 10.74
C PHE A 111 -4.38 -3.25 9.52
N ILE A 112 -4.89 -3.91 8.47
CA ILE A 112 -5.38 -3.24 7.25
C ILE A 112 -6.61 -2.37 7.55
N LEU A 113 -7.52 -2.86 8.41
CA LEU A 113 -8.69 -2.09 8.83
C LEU A 113 -8.30 -0.86 9.67
N GLY A 114 -7.28 -0.98 10.51
CA GLY A 114 -6.68 0.11 11.29
C GLY A 114 -6.16 1.24 10.40
N LEU A 115 -5.52 0.89 9.28
CA LEU A 115 -5.09 1.83 8.23
C LEU A 115 -6.25 2.40 7.42
N GLN A 116 -7.48 1.93 7.64
CA GLN A 116 -8.68 2.35 6.92
C GLN A 116 -8.54 2.24 5.39
N THR A 117 -7.73 1.30 4.92
CA THR A 117 -7.39 1.13 3.51
C THR A 117 -7.95 -0.22 3.04
N PRO A 118 -9.18 -0.28 2.52
CA PRO A 118 -9.81 -1.55 2.13
C PRO A 118 -9.28 -2.09 0.79
N LEU A 119 -8.62 -1.27 -0.03
CA LEU A 119 -8.14 -1.66 -1.37
C LEU A 119 -7.23 -2.90 -1.37
N PRO A 120 -6.20 -3.01 -0.49
CA PRO A 120 -5.42 -4.23 -0.37
C PRO A 120 -6.25 -5.48 -0.12
N LYS A 121 -7.33 -5.41 0.68
CA LYS A 121 -8.21 -6.57 0.91
C LYS A 121 -8.98 -6.97 -0.35
N LEU A 122 -9.40 -6.01 -1.17
CA LEU A 122 -10.07 -6.29 -2.45
C LEU A 122 -9.15 -7.04 -3.43
N ILE A 123 -7.84 -6.78 -3.37
CA ILE A 123 -6.85 -7.42 -4.25
C ILE A 123 -6.44 -8.80 -3.72
N ILE A 124 -6.25 -8.93 -2.40
CA ILE A 124 -5.60 -10.10 -1.79
C ILE A 124 -6.62 -11.22 -1.47
N LYS A 125 -7.84 -10.89 -0.99
CA LYS A 125 -8.80 -11.91 -0.55
C LYS A 125 -9.76 -12.33 -1.66
N ARG A 126 -9.92 -13.63 -1.86
CA ARG A 126 -10.97 -14.22 -2.71
C ARG A 126 -12.34 -14.05 -2.04
N GLY A 127 -13.38 -13.77 -2.83
CA GLY A 127 -14.76 -13.68 -2.33
C GLY A 127 -15.40 -12.28 -2.39
N PHE A 128 -14.70 -11.27 -2.90
CA PHE A 128 -15.34 -9.98 -3.23
C PHE A 128 -16.07 -10.07 -4.56
N THR A 129 -17.35 -9.69 -4.55
CA THR A 129 -18.13 -9.42 -5.76
C THR A 129 -17.89 -7.98 -6.20
N GLU A 130 -18.23 -7.66 -7.46
CA GLU A 130 -18.18 -6.29 -7.99
C GLU A 130 -18.94 -5.30 -7.10
N ALA A 131 -20.11 -5.71 -6.58
CA ALA A 131 -20.92 -4.89 -5.68
C ALA A 131 -20.19 -4.53 -4.39
N SER A 132 -19.54 -5.50 -3.74
CA SER A 132 -18.76 -5.27 -2.53
C SER A 132 -17.52 -4.41 -2.78
N ALA A 133 -16.87 -4.57 -3.93
CA ALA A 133 -15.74 -3.73 -4.34
C ALA A 133 -16.18 -2.28 -4.56
N LYS A 134 -17.30 -2.06 -5.26
CA LYS A 134 -17.86 -0.73 -5.51
C LYS A 134 -18.23 -0.01 -4.21
N ALA A 135 -18.88 -0.71 -3.28
CA ALA A 135 -19.23 -0.15 -1.97
C ALA A 135 -17.98 0.25 -1.15
N ALA A 136 -16.92 -0.57 -1.20
CA ALA A 136 -15.66 -0.27 -0.53
C ALA A 136 -14.96 0.96 -1.15
N VAL A 137 -14.93 1.06 -2.48
CA VAL A 137 -14.38 2.23 -3.19
C VAL A 137 -15.14 3.50 -2.82
N GLU A 138 -16.48 3.47 -2.83
CA GLU A 138 -17.30 4.63 -2.49
C GLU A 138 -17.02 5.15 -1.07
N LEU A 139 -16.86 4.23 -0.10
CA LEU A 139 -16.52 4.59 1.28
C LEU A 139 -15.15 5.29 1.36
N VAL A 140 -14.15 4.81 0.60
CA VAL A 140 -12.82 5.41 0.54
C VAL A 140 -12.87 6.78 -0.11
N GLU A 141 -13.56 6.93 -1.23
CA GLU A 141 -13.69 8.20 -1.92
C GLU A 141 -14.33 9.28 -1.02
N ARG A 142 -15.34 8.91 -0.21
CA ARG A 142 -15.93 9.85 0.76
C ARG A 142 -14.89 10.38 1.75
N LYS A 143 -13.98 9.51 2.22
CA LYS A 143 -12.87 9.91 3.11
C LYS A 143 -11.83 10.77 2.36
N VAL A 144 -11.46 10.37 1.16
CA VAL A 144 -10.53 11.14 0.30
C VAL A 144 -11.08 12.55 0.06
N ARG A 145 -12.35 12.68 -0.32
CA ARG A 145 -13.03 13.97 -0.50
C ARG A 145 -13.05 14.81 0.79
N ALA A 146 -13.24 14.19 1.95
CA ALA A 146 -13.17 14.90 3.23
C ALA A 146 -11.76 15.42 3.52
N LEU A 147 -10.73 14.60 3.30
CA LEU A 147 -9.33 14.99 3.49
C LEU A 147 -8.90 16.08 2.50
N GLN A 148 -9.24 15.94 1.22
CA GLN A 148 -9.05 16.96 0.19
C GLN A 148 -9.68 18.29 0.57
N ARG A 149 -10.91 18.31 1.09
CA ARG A 149 -11.56 19.53 1.58
C ARG A 149 -10.86 20.11 2.81
N PHE A 150 -10.35 19.26 3.71
CA PHE A 150 -9.58 19.72 4.86
C PHE A 150 -8.28 20.39 4.41
N ILE A 151 -7.47 19.70 3.59
CA ILE A 151 -6.21 20.22 3.06
C ILE A 151 -6.44 21.51 2.26
N LYS A 152 -7.45 21.53 1.37
CA LYS A 152 -7.84 22.73 0.62
C LYS A 152 -8.08 23.93 1.53
N ARG A 153 -8.84 23.75 2.61
CA ARG A 153 -9.11 24.84 3.58
C ARG A 153 -7.85 25.31 4.30
N VAL A 154 -6.95 24.39 4.65
CA VAL A 154 -5.69 24.72 5.31
C VAL A 154 -4.77 25.49 4.36
N VAL A 155 -4.57 24.99 3.14
CA VAL A 155 -3.71 25.62 2.12
C VAL A 155 -4.25 26.98 1.70
N GLU A 156 -5.55 27.10 1.41
CA GLU A 156 -6.15 28.39 1.02
C GLU A 156 -5.98 29.45 2.13
N ARG A 157 -6.10 29.04 3.41
CA ARG A 157 -5.99 29.96 4.55
C ARG A 157 -4.55 30.29 4.92
N GLN A 158 -3.67 29.30 4.94
CA GLN A 158 -2.31 29.43 5.50
C GLN A 158 -1.25 29.74 4.44
N VAL A 159 -1.56 29.51 3.15
CA VAL A 159 -0.62 29.73 2.05
C VAL A 159 -1.15 30.78 1.09
N PHE A 160 -2.36 30.60 0.54
CA PHE A 160 -2.84 31.50 -0.51
C PHE A 160 -3.20 32.88 0.02
N ALA A 161 -3.98 32.98 1.09
CA ALA A 161 -4.36 34.27 1.65
C ALA A 161 -3.14 35.15 2.03
N PRO A 162 -2.12 34.64 2.75
CA PRO A 162 -0.91 35.41 3.04
C PRO A 162 -0.14 35.86 1.79
N LEU A 163 -0.05 35.02 0.76
CA LEU A 163 0.64 35.38 -0.49
C LEU A 163 -0.11 36.48 -1.26
N VAL A 164 -1.43 36.43 -1.27
CA VAL A 164 -2.28 37.44 -1.92
C VAL A 164 -2.17 38.78 -1.18
N GLU A 165 -2.16 38.76 0.15
CA GLU A 165 -1.92 39.96 0.98
C GLU A 165 -0.53 40.56 0.72
N GLN A 166 0.51 39.72 0.64
CA GLN A 166 1.88 40.16 0.33
C GLN A 166 2.00 40.79 -1.07
N ALA A 167 1.17 40.34 -2.01
CA ALA A 167 1.08 40.93 -3.35
C ALA A 167 0.22 42.22 -3.39
N GLY A 168 -0.34 42.66 -2.26
CA GLY A 168 -1.11 43.90 -2.14
C GLY A 168 -2.59 43.78 -2.51
N PHE A 169 -3.13 42.57 -2.61
CA PHE A 169 -4.54 42.32 -2.91
C PHE A 169 -5.32 41.87 -1.66
N ASP A 170 -6.62 42.13 -1.60
CA ASP A 170 -7.50 41.55 -0.57
C ASP A 170 -7.83 40.08 -0.92
N PRO A 171 -7.46 39.08 -0.08
CA PRO A 171 -7.80 37.68 -0.30
C PRO A 171 -9.30 37.40 -0.44
N ARG A 172 -10.16 38.21 0.20
CA ARG A 172 -11.62 38.05 0.16
C ARG A 172 -12.19 38.41 -1.19
N GLU A 173 -11.58 39.38 -1.87
CA GLU A 173 -11.94 39.79 -3.22
C GLU A 173 -11.31 38.88 -4.26
N ALA A 174 -10.01 38.56 -4.11
CA ALA A 174 -9.27 37.71 -5.05
C ALA A 174 -9.82 36.28 -5.11
N ARG A 175 -10.37 35.76 -3.99
CA ARG A 175 -11.04 34.44 -3.90
C ARG A 175 -10.24 33.29 -4.53
N VAL A 176 -8.93 33.26 -4.34
CA VAL A 176 -8.07 32.21 -4.89
C VAL A 176 -8.46 30.84 -4.29
N ARG A 177 -8.74 29.85 -5.15
CA ARG A 177 -9.22 28.52 -4.75
C ARG A 177 -8.32 27.41 -5.29
N LEU A 178 -8.06 26.41 -4.46
CA LEU A 178 -7.39 25.17 -4.88
C LEU A 178 -8.39 24.18 -5.46
N HIS A 179 -8.30 23.86 -6.75
CA HIS A 179 -9.11 22.80 -7.36
C HIS A 179 -8.31 21.48 -7.37
N TRP A 180 -8.95 20.41 -6.93
CA TRP A 180 -8.37 19.06 -6.97
C TRP A 180 -8.71 18.41 -8.31
N GLY A 181 -7.79 17.58 -8.81
CA GLY A 181 -7.95 16.88 -10.08
C GLY A 181 -7.01 17.42 -11.15
N ILE A 182 -6.98 16.74 -12.28
CA ILE A 182 -6.30 17.23 -13.48
C ILE A 182 -7.26 18.26 -14.09
N PRO A 183 -6.79 19.48 -14.42
CA PRO A 183 -7.61 20.41 -15.18
C PRO A 183 -8.02 19.75 -16.50
N GLU A 184 -9.30 19.41 -16.63
CA GLU A 184 -9.84 18.98 -17.91
C GLU A 184 -9.68 20.16 -18.87
N ARG A 185 -8.94 19.96 -19.96
CA ARG A 185 -8.99 20.92 -21.06
C ARG A 185 -10.44 20.93 -21.53
N PRO A 186 -11.10 22.09 -21.57
CA PRO A 186 -12.46 22.16 -22.09
C PRO A 186 -12.48 21.54 -23.48
N GLU A 187 -13.28 20.50 -23.67
CA GLU A 187 -13.55 19.98 -25.01
C GLU A 187 -14.40 21.03 -25.71
N LEU A 188 -13.79 21.77 -26.64
CA LEU A 188 -14.49 22.70 -27.52
C LEU A 188 -15.51 21.90 -28.33
N ARG A 189 -16.79 22.04 -28.00
CA ARG A 189 -17.85 21.42 -28.79
C ARG A 189 -18.10 22.31 -29.99
N ILE A 190 -18.51 21.70 -31.09
CA ILE A 190 -18.88 22.44 -32.30
C ILE A 190 -19.98 23.49 -31.99
N GLY A 191 -20.92 23.16 -31.10
CA GLY A 191 -21.96 24.10 -30.66
C GLY A 191 -21.40 25.38 -30.02
N ASP A 192 -20.26 25.29 -29.31
CA ASP A 192 -19.63 26.44 -28.67
C ASP A 192 -19.02 27.37 -29.72
N VAL A 193 -18.41 26.82 -30.78
CA VAL A 193 -17.85 27.57 -31.91
C VAL A 193 -18.95 28.30 -32.68
N LEU A 194 -20.05 27.61 -32.99
CA LEU A 194 -21.21 28.22 -33.67
C LEU A 194 -21.81 29.35 -32.82
N ARG A 195 -21.94 29.12 -31.51
CA ARG A 195 -22.48 30.13 -30.59
C ARG A 195 -21.56 31.34 -30.47
N ALA A 196 -20.24 31.14 -30.43
CA ALA A 196 -19.27 32.23 -30.41
C ALA A 196 -19.34 33.08 -31.68
N PHE A 197 -19.57 32.45 -32.84
CA PHE A 197 -19.80 33.16 -34.10
C PHE A 197 -21.12 33.96 -34.08
N GLU A 198 -22.23 33.36 -33.63
CA GLU A 198 -23.52 34.05 -33.48
C GLU A 198 -23.43 35.27 -32.55
N LEU A 199 -22.65 35.17 -31.48
CA LEU A 199 -22.43 36.24 -30.52
C LEU A 199 -21.41 37.30 -31.00
N GLY A 200 -20.81 37.12 -32.19
CA GLY A 200 -19.83 38.04 -32.76
C GLY A 200 -18.47 38.02 -32.05
N VAL A 201 -18.18 36.97 -31.26
CA VAL A 201 -16.92 36.82 -30.52
C VAL A 201 -15.79 36.41 -31.44
N ILE A 202 -16.09 35.64 -32.49
CA ILE A 202 -15.13 35.15 -33.49
C ILE A 202 -15.62 35.46 -34.90
N SER A 203 -14.68 35.68 -35.83
CA SER A 203 -14.98 35.93 -37.23
C SER A 203 -15.47 34.67 -37.95
N ARG A 204 -16.05 34.85 -39.15
CA ARG A 204 -16.47 33.73 -39.99
C ARG A 204 -15.29 32.86 -40.41
N GLU A 205 -14.14 33.47 -40.68
CA GLU A 205 -12.90 32.80 -41.07
C GLU A 205 -12.34 31.98 -39.90
N GLU A 206 -12.33 32.56 -38.70
CA GLU A 206 -11.90 31.90 -37.46
C GLU A 206 -12.81 30.71 -37.13
N ALA A 207 -14.13 30.89 -37.19
CA ALA A 207 -15.09 29.82 -36.99
C ALA A 207 -14.90 28.68 -38.01
N ARG A 208 -14.66 29.01 -39.29
CA ARG A 208 -14.40 28.01 -40.33
C ARG A 208 -13.09 27.27 -40.10
N ALA A 209 -12.02 27.93 -39.68
CA ALA A 209 -10.76 27.28 -39.35
C ALA A 209 -10.93 26.28 -38.19
N MET A 210 -11.58 26.72 -37.11
CA MET A 210 -11.84 25.88 -35.93
C MET A 210 -12.77 24.69 -36.25
N LEU A 211 -13.80 24.90 -37.08
CA LEU A 211 -14.70 23.82 -37.52
C LEU A 211 -14.01 22.82 -38.45
N ALA A 212 -13.10 23.27 -39.32
CA ALA A 212 -12.32 22.39 -40.18
C ALA A 212 -11.38 21.50 -39.37
N GLU A 213 -10.70 22.05 -38.37
CA GLU A 213 -9.84 21.29 -37.44
C GLU A 213 -10.64 20.25 -36.64
N ALA A 214 -11.89 20.56 -36.29
CA ALA A 214 -12.84 19.63 -35.67
C ALA A 214 -13.44 18.58 -36.65
N GLY A 215 -13.01 18.56 -37.92
CA GLY A 215 -13.46 17.58 -38.92
C GLY A 215 -14.75 17.93 -39.65
N TRP A 216 -15.26 19.17 -39.52
CA TRP A 216 -16.44 19.63 -40.26
C TRP A 216 -16.10 19.85 -41.73
N LYS A 217 -16.85 19.23 -42.63
CA LYS A 217 -16.66 19.41 -44.08
C LYS A 217 -17.11 20.81 -44.50
N LEU A 218 -16.17 21.68 -44.83
CA LEU A 218 -16.45 23.02 -45.34
C LEU A 218 -16.26 23.06 -46.86
N SER A 219 -17.26 23.55 -47.58
CA SER A 219 -17.11 23.93 -48.99
C SER A 219 -16.34 25.24 -49.08
N PRO A 220 -15.47 25.42 -50.10
CA PRO A 220 -14.83 26.71 -50.34
C PRO A 220 -15.93 27.77 -50.52
N SER A 221 -15.82 28.89 -49.81
CA SER A 221 -16.76 29.99 -49.96
C SER A 221 -16.72 30.47 -51.40
N GLY A 222 -17.83 30.28 -52.12
CA GLY A 222 -17.96 30.68 -53.52
C GLY A 222 -17.65 32.16 -53.67
N GLY A 223 -16.51 32.45 -54.29
CA GLY A 223 -16.33 33.70 -55.02
C GLY A 223 -17.30 33.65 -56.20
N GLY A 224 -18.38 34.41 -56.11
CA GLY A 224 -19.22 34.68 -57.27
C GLY A 224 -18.35 35.33 -58.33
N GLY A 225 -18.01 34.57 -59.37
CA GLY A 225 -17.45 35.11 -60.59
C GLY A 225 -18.52 35.97 -61.25
N ASP A 226 -18.34 37.28 -61.16
CA ASP A 226 -18.98 38.21 -62.08
C ASP A 226 -18.30 38.01 -63.44
N GLY A 227 -19.02 37.35 -64.35
CA GLY A 227 -18.58 37.04 -65.70
C GLY A 227 -19.63 37.53 -66.69
N ARG A 228 -19.48 38.81 -67.09
CA ARG A 228 -19.85 39.27 -68.42
C ARG A 228 -18.66 39.10 -69.35
#